data_AF-A0A352EYI7-F1
#
_entry.id   AF-A0A352EYI7-F1
#
_cell.length_a   1.000
_cell.length_b   1.000
_cell.length_c   1.000
_cell.angle_alpha   90.00
_cell.angle_beta   90.00
_cell.angle_gamma   90.00
#
_symmetry.space_group_name_H-M   'P 1'
#
loop_
_entity.id
_entity.type
_entity.pdbx_description
1 polymer ?
#
loop_
_entity_poly.entity_id
_entity_poly.type
_entity_poly.pdbx_seq_one_letter_code
_entity_poly.pdbx_strand_id
1 'polypeptide(L)' 'MATNWEQLAEQAMALPSESRARLADRLVESLDADELGAIDHLWVTEAIRRRDEVRSGKVEAIDGEEALRKVRDSLR' A
#
# COMPACT_ATOMS: atom_id res chain seq x y z
N MET A 1 2.82 -24.11 -21.53
CA MET A 1 3.34 -24.92 -20.40
C MET A 1 2.70 -24.35 -19.15
N ALA A 2 2.06 -25.18 -18.33
CA ALA A 2 1.53 -24.72 -17.05
C ALA A 2 2.72 -24.60 -16.09
N THR A 3 3.17 -23.38 -15.82
CA THR A 3 4.18 -23.14 -14.79
C THR A 3 3.51 -23.38 -13.44
N ASN A 4 4.06 -24.27 -12.60
CA ASN A 4 3.57 -24.46 -11.24
C ASN A 4 3.70 -23.12 -10.49
N TRP A 5 2.61 -22.66 -9.86
CA TRP A 5 2.57 -21.41 -9.09
C TRP A 5 3.73 -21.30 -8.10
N GLU A 6 4.05 -22.41 -7.41
CA GLU A 6 5.13 -22.45 -6.42
C GLU A 6 6.49 -22.12 -7.03
N GLN A 7 6.77 -22.62 -8.24
CA GLN A 7 8.03 -22.34 -8.95
C GLN A 7 8.14 -20.86 -9.35
N LEU A 8 7.02 -20.24 -9.77
CA LEU A 8 6.99 -18.80 -10.07
C LEU A 8 7.19 -17.97 -8.81
N ALA A 9 6.58 -18.35 -7.70
CA ALA A 9 6.75 -17.68 -6.42
C ALA A 9 8.21 -17.77 -5.93
N GLU A 10 8.83 -18.95 -6.00
CA GLU A 10 10.25 -19.14 -5.65
C GLU A 10 11.17 -18.26 -6.52
N GLN A 11 10.93 -18.23 -7.83
CA GLN A 11 11.70 -17.38 -8.76
C GLN A 11 11.53 -15.89 -8.46
N ALA A 12 10.29 -15.46 -8.18
CA ALA A 12 10.02 -14.08 -7.78
C ALA A 12 10.74 -13.74 -6.47
N MET A 13 10.73 -14.64 -5.47
CA MET A 13 11.39 -14.43 -4.19
C MET A 13 12.93 -14.38 -4.30
N ALA A 14 13.52 -15.05 -5.30
CA ALA A 14 14.94 -15.00 -5.60
C ALA A 14 15.41 -13.67 -6.22
N LEU A 15 14.50 -12.82 -6.68
CA LEU A 15 14.87 -11.52 -7.26
C LEU A 15 15.42 -10.55 -6.20
N PRO A 16 16.33 -9.63 -6.60
CA PRO A 16 16.74 -8.50 -5.77
C PRO A 16 15.53 -7.69 -5.30
N SER A 17 15.64 -7.06 -4.12
CA SER A 17 14.51 -6.37 -3.47
C SER A 17 13.82 -5.35 -4.38
N GLU A 18 14.58 -4.55 -5.12
CA GLU A 18 14.03 -3.56 -6.06
C GLU A 18 13.26 -4.22 -7.21
N SER A 19 13.79 -5.32 -7.76
CA SER A 19 13.12 -6.05 -8.84
C SER A 19 11.85 -6.75 -8.35
N ARG A 20 11.84 -7.27 -7.11
CA ARG A 20 10.62 -7.79 -6.49
C ARG A 20 9.56 -6.72 -6.30
N ALA A 21 9.94 -5.53 -5.81
CA ALA A 21 9.00 -4.43 -5.63
C ALA A 21 8.33 -4.06 -6.96
N ARG A 22 9.13 -3.90 -8.03
CA ARG A 22 8.59 -3.61 -9.38
C ARG A 22 7.69 -4.71 -9.94
N LEU A 23 8.01 -5.98 -9.66
CA LEU A 23 7.16 -7.10 -10.06
C LEU A 23 5.83 -7.09 -9.28
N ALA A 24 5.88 -6.83 -7.98
CA ALA A 24 4.69 -6.71 -7.14
C ALA A 24 3.76 -5.59 -7.65
N ASP A 25 4.30 -4.42 -7.97
CA ASP A 25 3.52 -3.30 -8.54
C ASP A 25 2.79 -3.73 -9.82
N ARG A 26 3.49 -4.37 -10.76
CA ARG A 26 2.87 -4.85 -12.00
C ARG A 26 1.81 -5.92 -11.79
N LEU A 27 2.03 -6.82 -10.83
CA LEU A 27 1.05 -7.85 -10.51
C LEU A 27 -0.22 -7.22 -9.94
N VAL A 28 -0.09 -6.25 -9.05
CA VAL A 28 -1.22 -5.48 -8.51
C VAL A 28 -1.96 -4.72 -9.61
N GLU A 29 -1.23 -4.04 -10.52
CA GLU A 29 -1.81 -3.35 -11.68
C GLU A 29 -2.56 -4.28 -12.64
N SER A 30 -2.23 -5.58 -12.65
CA SER A 30 -2.85 -6.57 -13.54
C SER A 30 -4.14 -7.19 -13.01
N LEU A 31 -4.46 -6.95 -11.73
CA LEU A 31 -5.69 -7.46 -11.11
C LEU A 31 -6.91 -6.69 -11.62
N ASP A 32 -8.03 -7.40 -11.82
CA ASP A 32 -9.28 -6.78 -12.26
C ASP A 32 -9.88 -5.92 -11.14
N ALA A 33 -10.76 -4.99 -11.51
CA ALA A 33 -11.38 -4.05 -10.57
C ALA A 33 -12.14 -4.76 -9.42
N ASP A 34 -12.66 -5.97 -9.65
CA ASP A 34 -13.32 -6.76 -8.62
C ASP A 34 -12.33 -7.28 -7.56
N GLU A 35 -11.09 -7.54 -7.95
CA GLU A 35 -10.01 -8.05 -7.08
C GLU A 35 -9.38 -6.92 -6.26
N LEU A 36 -9.30 -5.71 -6.82
CA LEU A 36 -8.86 -4.50 -6.12
C LEU A 36 -9.97 -3.82 -5.31
N GLY A 37 -11.24 -4.01 -5.70
CA GLY A 37 -12.39 -3.30 -5.13
C GLY A 37 -12.57 -3.51 -3.62
N ALA A 38 -12.20 -4.68 -3.09
CA ALA A 38 -12.22 -4.92 -1.64
C ALA A 38 -11.17 -4.07 -0.89
N ILE A 39 -9.97 -3.91 -1.47
CA ILE A 39 -8.90 -3.07 -0.90
C ILE A 39 -9.29 -1.60 -0.99
N ASP A 40 -9.81 -1.17 -2.15
CA ASP A 40 -10.29 0.19 -2.35
C ASP A 40 -11.39 0.56 -1.36
N HIS A 41 -12.34 -0.36 -1.12
CA HIS A 41 -13.40 -0.14 -0.13
C HIS A 41 -12.83 0.02 1.29
N LEU A 42 -11.84 -0.79 1.67
CA LEU A 42 -11.16 -0.66 2.96
C LEU A 42 -10.42 0.67 3.08
N TRP A 43 -9.74 1.12 2.03
CA TRP A 43 -9.04 2.40 2.00
C TRP A 43 -10.00 3.59 2.10
N VAL A 44 -11.10 3.57 1.34
CA VAL A 44 -12.13 4.61 1.40
C VAL A 44 -12.76 4.66 2.80
N THR A 45 -13.07 3.51 3.38
CA THR A 45 -13.63 3.41 4.74
C THR A 45 -12.68 4.04 5.77
N GLU A 46 -11.40 3.70 5.70
CA GLU A 46 -10.38 4.24 6.62
C GLU A 46 -10.15 5.75 6.40
N ALA A 47 -10.14 6.21 5.15
CA ALA A 47 -9.99 7.63 4.82
C ALA A 47 -11.15 8.46 5.37
N ILE A 48 -12.39 7.98 5.21
CA ILE A 48 -13.59 8.62 5.77
C ILE A 48 -13.50 8.65 7.30
N ARG A 49 -13.16 7.52 7.93
CA ARG A 49 -13.01 7.42 9.39
C ARG A 49 -12.00 8.45 9.89
N ARG A 50 -10.79 8.49 9.34
CA ARG A 50 -9.73 9.43 9.77
C ARG A 50 -10.13 10.89 9.58
N ARG A 51 -10.74 11.22 8.45
CA ARG A 51 -11.27 12.57 8.19
C ARG A 51 -12.26 13.00 9.28
N ASP A 52 -13.18 12.11 9.64
CA ASP A 52 -14.23 12.42 10.60
C ASP A 52 -13.67 12.55 12.03
N GLU A 53 -12.68 11.74 12.41
CA GLU A 53 -11.98 11.87 13.69
C GLU A 53 -11.25 13.20 13.82
N VAL A 54 -10.62 13.69 12.74
CA VAL A 54 -9.98 15.00 12.71
C VAL A 54 -11.02 16.11 12.84
N ARG A 55 -12.11 16.04 12.05
CA ARG A 55 -13.18 17.05 12.07
C ARG A 55 -13.94 17.10 13.39
N SER A 56 -14.10 15.97 14.07
CA SER A 56 -14.75 15.90 15.37
C SER A 56 -13.83 16.28 16.54
N GLY A 57 -12.54 16.51 16.28
CA GLY A 57 -11.54 16.75 17.33
C GLY A 57 -11.26 15.53 18.21
N LYS A 58 -11.61 14.31 17.75
CA LYS A 58 -11.34 13.07 18.51
C LYS A 58 -9.85 12.75 18.55
N VAL A 59 -9.10 13.23 17.55
CA VAL A 59 -7.64 13.12 17.46
C VAL A 59 -7.01 14.50 17.42
N GLU A 60 -5.82 14.63 17.98
CA GLU A 60 -5.00 15.83 17.87
C GLU A 60 -4.26 15.80 16.51
N ALA A 61 -4.57 16.76 15.65
CA ALA A 61 -3.91 16.89 14.36
C ALA A 61 -2.53 17.54 14.52
N ILE A 62 -1.57 17.09 13.72
CA ILE A 62 -0.24 17.70 13.60
C ILE A 62 -0.25 18.59 12.36
N ASP A 63 0.46 19.70 12.40
CA ASP A 63 0.71 20.52 11.21
C ASP A 63 1.28 19.69 10.06
N GLY A 64 0.79 19.93 8.84
CA GLY A 64 1.11 19.11 7.66
C GLY A 64 2.60 19.11 7.32
N GLU A 65 3.26 20.28 7.40
CA GLU A 65 4.69 20.40 7.12
C GLU A 65 5.53 19.71 8.20
N GLU A 66 5.11 19.83 9.46
CA GLU A 66 5.75 19.12 10.57
C GLU A 66 5.62 17.60 10.41
N ALA A 67 4.44 17.10 10.05
CA ALA A 67 4.21 15.67 9.84
C ALA A 67 5.10 15.12 8.70
N LEU A 68 5.15 15.80 7.55
CA LEU A 68 5.99 15.40 6.42
C LEU A 68 7.48 15.48 6.72
N ARG A 69 7.92 16.44 7.54
CA ARG A 69 9.30 16.50 8.03
C ARG A 69 9.64 15.28 8.88
N LYS A 70 8.80 14.92 9.86
CA LYS A 70 9.03 13.74 10.72
C LYS A 70 9.17 12.44 9.92
N VAL A 71 8.33 12.27 8.89
CA VAL A 71 8.40 11.09 8.00
C VAL A 71 9.74 11.05 7.26
N ARG A 72 10.17 12.16 6.65
CA ARG A 72 11.46 12.23 5.94
C ARG A 72 12.64 11.94 6.87
N ASP A 73 12.60 12.46 8.09
CA ASP A 73 13.64 12.22 9.08
C ASP A 73 13.72 10.75 9.52
N SER A 74 12.59 10.02 9.53
CA SER A 74 12.57 8.57 9.86
C SER A 74 13.11 7.65 8.76
N LEU A 75 13.33 8.17 7.55
CA LEU A 75 13.86 7.41 6.40
C LEU A 75 15.38 7.60 6.21
N ARG A 76 16.02 8.43 7.05
CA ARG A 76 17.47 8.60 7.11
C ARG A 76 18.09 7.63 8.11
#